data_AF-A0A7Y5B664-F1
#
_entry.id   AF-A0A7Y5B664-F1
#
_cell.length_a   1.000
_cell.length_b   1.000
_cell.length_c   1.000
_cell.angle_alpha   90.00
_cell.angle_beta   90.00
_cell.angle_gamma   90.00
#
_symmetry.space_group_name_H-M   'P 1'
#
loop_
_entity.id
_entity.type
_entity.pdbx_description
1 polymer ?
#
loop_
_entity_poly.entity_id
_entity_poly.type
_entity_poly.pdbx_seq_one_letter_code
_entity_poly.pdbx_strand_id
1 'polypeptide(L)'
;MKGLHNLALCGLLTVGASAQDLMFGAAARKITPTTPQYIAGYSSNRMSTGVHDDIWARAFVVQIGSERLAMVSCDLIGIFRPDVQKIRALVPDIPPHRIQVSSTHVHSGPDVLGLWGAPGKSGVDPAYLSFMIRETAQAINDALANMKPAVIHFASTSDVKGVSKNSRARILDTELSAMLAIEKGTGKTIATVINYACHPEAMNTNEITSDFVHYTRERMEKAMGGLSIYLQGACGGMVTVEFEGSGDRGKDNWAKTEETGVALAEAALKALGSAKTAENPKLEHRWTELITPMENDGFKAAMALGIIPSAGEFRDGKLVTEAHWFKIGPAEFYTMPGEVLPNIGFRLKKLMGGQPNFLIGLCNDELGYILAEADYGIELYKYETSMSVGPYIGDDLVLSLRKLLDKPRPGIAEATKTASKAEQVLRDYMKRFKPDRAGDGKAVWRFEVSGSDGGTYTLVVAGGKANLFSGAGGEQAGCTIKLNAKTLEEVLTGKRNALDAYQAGDVVVEGDVSLAQFLLYVFE
;
A
#
# COMPACT_ATOMS: atom_id res chain seq x y z
N MET A 1 -6.36 79.78 23.98
CA MET A 1 -6.18 78.85 22.83
C MET A 1 -4.77 78.29 22.91
N LYS A 2 -4.68 76.99 23.21
CA LYS A 2 -3.44 76.22 23.41
C LYS A 2 -3.16 75.43 22.13
N GLY A 3 -1.89 75.29 21.76
CA GLY A 3 -1.41 74.30 20.79
C GLY A 3 -0.15 73.63 21.34
N LEU A 4 -0.30 72.42 21.88
CA LEU A 4 0.81 71.51 22.17
C LEU A 4 0.77 70.41 21.10
N HIS A 5 1.88 70.23 20.40
CA HIS A 5 2.11 69.10 19.49
C HIS A 5 2.59 67.90 20.32
N ASN A 6 1.82 66.80 20.30
CA ASN A 6 2.27 65.49 20.78
C ASN A 6 2.76 64.67 19.59
N LEU A 7 4.07 64.38 19.57
CA LEU A 7 4.67 63.37 18.71
C LEU A 7 4.43 61.99 19.36
N ALA A 8 3.64 61.13 18.72
CA ALA A 8 3.49 59.73 19.13
C ALA A 8 4.59 58.89 18.45
N LEU A 9 5.51 58.35 19.25
CA LEU A 9 6.54 57.40 18.82
C LEU A 9 5.91 56.01 18.74
N CYS A 10 5.60 55.55 17.53
CA CYS A 10 5.11 54.20 17.29
C CYS A 10 6.31 53.23 17.28
N GLY A 11 6.56 52.54 18.40
CA GLY A 11 7.55 51.48 18.46
C GLY A 11 7.07 50.27 17.65
N LEU A 12 7.72 49.97 16.53
CA LEU A 12 7.61 48.66 15.90
C LEU A 12 8.28 47.63 16.81
N LEU A 13 7.46 46.88 17.56
CA LEU A 13 7.87 45.60 18.10
C LEU A 13 7.99 44.61 16.94
N THR A 14 9.21 44.42 16.44
CA THR A 14 9.54 43.24 15.63
C THR A 14 9.46 42.03 16.55
N VAL A 15 8.30 41.39 16.60
CA VAL A 15 8.18 40.03 17.12
C VAL A 15 8.96 39.15 16.15
N GLY A 16 10.19 38.81 16.50
CA GLY A 16 10.91 37.74 15.81
C GLY A 16 10.02 36.50 15.87
N ALA A 17 9.62 35.98 14.71
CA ALA A 17 8.92 34.71 14.64
C ALA A 17 9.83 33.65 15.28
N SER A 18 9.53 33.30 16.53
CA SER A 18 10.16 32.17 17.18
C SER A 18 9.88 30.97 16.30
N ALA A 19 10.93 30.30 15.83
CA ALA A 19 10.80 29.01 15.15
C ALA A 19 9.89 28.13 16.02
N GLN A 20 8.85 27.52 15.42
CA GLN A 20 7.96 26.63 16.17
C GLN A 20 8.81 25.50 16.76
N ASP A 21 8.80 25.37 18.08
CA ASP A 21 9.57 24.35 18.76
C ASP A 21 9.08 22.96 18.31
N LEU A 22 10.01 22.18 17.75
CA LEU A 22 9.78 20.78 17.42
C LEU A 22 9.97 19.94 18.68
N MET A 23 8.96 19.16 19.02
CA MET A 23 9.02 18.14 20.06
C MET A 23 8.96 16.76 19.42
N PHE A 24 9.75 15.84 19.94
CA PHE A 24 9.76 14.45 19.49
C PHE A 24 9.79 13.52 20.70
N GLY A 25 8.97 12.49 20.67
CA GLY A 25 8.95 11.45 21.69
C GLY A 25 8.86 10.08 21.04
N ALA A 26 9.46 9.08 21.66
CA ALA A 26 9.47 7.72 21.18
C ALA A 26 9.31 6.74 22.34
N ALA A 27 8.66 5.61 22.09
CA ALA A 27 8.48 4.54 23.05
C ALA A 27 8.23 3.20 22.36
N ALA A 28 8.46 2.11 23.08
CA ALA A 28 8.18 0.76 22.61
C ALA A 28 7.46 -0.03 23.69
N ARG A 29 6.51 -0.86 23.26
CA ARG A 29 5.80 -1.82 24.11
C ARG A 29 5.96 -3.21 23.52
N LYS A 30 6.18 -4.19 24.38
CA LYS A 30 6.20 -5.59 23.97
C LYS A 30 4.78 -6.02 23.62
N ILE A 31 4.64 -6.70 22.49
CA ILE A 31 3.40 -7.36 22.08
C ILE A 31 3.60 -8.88 21.96
N THR A 32 4.66 -9.42 22.55
CA THR A 32 4.95 -10.87 22.59
C THR A 32 3.82 -11.62 23.31
N PRO A 33 3.22 -12.65 22.70
CA PRO A 33 2.20 -13.46 23.36
C PRO A 33 2.80 -14.31 24.49
N THR A 34 2.02 -14.54 25.54
CA THR A 34 2.39 -15.45 26.65
C THR A 34 1.81 -16.85 26.49
N THR A 35 0.95 -17.06 25.50
CA THR A 35 0.32 -18.33 25.15
C THR A 35 0.66 -18.68 23.70
N PRO A 36 0.66 -19.97 23.32
CA PRO A 36 0.84 -20.35 21.92
C PRO A 36 -0.21 -19.70 21.02
N GLN A 37 0.23 -19.13 19.90
CA GLN A 37 -0.60 -18.45 18.90
C GLN A 37 -0.48 -19.16 17.55
N TYR A 38 -1.50 -19.04 16.70
CA TYR A 38 -1.31 -19.28 15.27
C TYR A 38 -0.36 -18.23 14.70
N ILE A 39 0.54 -18.63 13.80
CA ILE A 39 1.51 -17.75 13.15
C ILE A 39 1.00 -17.37 11.76
N ALA A 40 0.97 -16.07 11.47
CA ALA A 40 0.62 -15.56 10.15
C ALA A 40 1.77 -15.66 9.14
N GLY A 41 1.42 -15.73 7.86
CA GLY A 41 2.35 -15.92 6.74
C GLY A 41 2.61 -17.40 6.42
N TYR A 42 3.34 -17.65 5.32
CA TYR A 42 3.72 -18.96 4.76
C TYR A 42 2.60 -19.99 4.54
N SER A 43 2.07 -20.62 5.59
CA SER A 43 1.05 -21.66 5.51
C SER A 43 0.14 -21.66 6.74
N SER A 44 -1.12 -22.09 6.54
CA SER A 44 -2.11 -22.16 7.62
C SER A 44 -1.80 -23.24 8.65
N ASN A 45 -2.41 -23.11 9.84
CA ASN A 45 -2.31 -24.06 10.95
C ASN A 45 -0.88 -24.23 11.50
N ARG A 46 -0.03 -23.20 11.37
CA ARG A 46 1.26 -23.10 12.05
C ARG A 46 1.05 -22.57 13.48
N MET A 47 1.38 -23.35 14.49
CA MET A 47 1.35 -22.91 15.89
C MET A 47 2.73 -22.51 16.39
N SER A 48 2.80 -21.45 17.19
CA SER A 48 4.04 -21.02 17.82
C SER A 48 4.51 -22.01 18.88
N THR A 49 5.79 -22.37 18.84
CA THR A 49 6.42 -23.31 19.79
C THR A 49 7.33 -22.61 20.81
N GLY A 50 7.60 -21.33 20.62
CA GLY A 50 8.49 -20.54 21.46
C GLY A 50 8.60 -19.09 21.01
N VAL A 51 9.48 -18.34 21.65
CA VAL A 51 9.83 -16.96 21.32
C VAL A 51 11.34 -16.90 21.22
N HIS A 52 11.87 -16.56 20.06
CA HIS A 52 13.29 -16.34 19.86
C HIS A 52 13.69 -14.95 20.35
N ASP A 53 12.94 -13.93 19.91
CA ASP A 53 13.07 -12.55 20.35
C ASP A 53 11.69 -11.91 20.53
N ASP A 54 11.62 -10.91 21.43
CA ASP A 54 10.39 -10.15 21.65
C ASP A 54 9.94 -9.44 20.36
N ILE A 55 8.63 -9.42 20.15
CA ILE A 55 7.96 -8.61 19.12
C ILE A 55 7.37 -7.35 19.75
N TRP A 56 7.33 -6.25 18.99
CA TRP A 56 7.12 -4.91 19.53
C TRP A 56 6.06 -4.11 18.78
N ALA A 57 5.39 -3.21 19.50
CA ALA A 57 4.81 -1.99 18.96
C ALA A 57 5.78 -0.83 19.27
N ARG A 58 6.38 -0.23 18.24
CA ARG A 58 7.37 0.85 18.39
C ARG A 58 6.84 2.14 17.78
N ALA A 59 6.67 3.17 18.61
CA ALA A 59 5.99 4.39 18.25
C ALA A 59 6.89 5.62 18.36
N PHE A 60 6.62 6.61 17.51
CA PHE A 60 7.07 7.97 17.71
C PHE A 60 5.90 8.96 17.56
N VAL A 61 6.02 10.09 18.27
CA VAL A 61 5.14 11.24 18.14
C VAL A 61 5.99 12.46 17.84
N VAL A 62 5.61 13.19 16.80
CA VAL A 62 6.18 14.49 16.45
C VAL A 62 5.14 15.58 16.70
N GLN A 63 5.58 16.67 17.33
CA GLN A 63 4.78 17.88 17.47
C GLN A 63 5.55 19.08 16.91
N ILE A 64 4.92 19.85 16.04
CA ILE A 64 5.46 21.11 15.52
C ILE A 64 4.36 22.16 15.66
N GLY A 65 4.58 23.15 16.53
CA GLY A 65 3.53 24.08 16.93
C GLY A 65 2.40 23.36 17.70
N SER A 66 1.16 23.55 17.28
CA SER A 66 -0.03 22.85 17.80
C SER A 66 -0.26 21.47 17.17
N GLU A 67 0.43 21.17 16.08
CA GLU A 67 0.14 20.02 15.24
C GLU A 67 0.89 18.79 15.76
N ARG A 68 0.17 17.68 15.99
CA ARG A 68 0.73 16.37 16.38
C ARG A 68 0.49 15.32 15.31
N LEU A 69 1.46 14.43 15.12
CA LEU A 69 1.32 13.20 14.33
C LEU A 69 2.01 12.05 15.05
N ALA A 70 1.35 10.89 15.09
CA ALA A 70 1.88 9.64 15.62
C ALA A 70 2.09 8.62 14.51
N MET A 71 3.13 7.81 14.66
CA MET A 71 3.40 6.63 13.85
C MET A 71 3.75 5.50 14.80
N VAL A 72 3.15 4.33 14.63
CA VAL A 72 3.54 3.11 15.32
C VAL A 72 3.73 1.98 14.32
N SER A 73 4.82 1.24 14.47
CA SER A 73 5.10 0.03 13.68
C SER A 73 5.03 -1.19 14.59
N CYS A 74 4.20 -2.15 14.21
CA CYS A 74 3.98 -3.40 14.94
C CYS A 74 4.67 -4.58 14.23
N ASP A 75 5.34 -5.43 15.00
CA ASP A 75 5.92 -6.68 14.50
C ASP A 75 4.82 -7.73 14.26
N LEU A 76 4.04 -7.53 13.19
CA LEU A 76 2.91 -8.35 12.76
C LEU A 76 2.89 -8.47 11.23
N ILE A 77 2.06 -9.37 10.70
CA ILE A 77 1.83 -9.50 9.26
C ILE A 77 1.10 -8.26 8.70
N GLY A 78 0.19 -7.67 9.46
CA GLY A 78 -0.71 -6.61 9.03
C GLY A 78 -1.77 -6.37 10.10
N ILE A 79 -2.53 -5.28 9.99
CA ILE A 79 -3.64 -4.98 10.91
C ILE A 79 -4.78 -4.42 10.07
N PHE A 80 -5.97 -5.03 10.15
CA PHE A 80 -7.14 -4.49 9.46
C PHE A 80 -7.59 -3.16 10.05
N ARG A 81 -8.12 -2.28 9.20
CA ARG A 81 -8.56 -0.94 9.59
C ARG A 81 -9.51 -0.88 10.79
N PRO A 82 -10.48 -1.79 11.00
CA PRO A 82 -11.31 -1.78 12.21
C PRO A 82 -10.52 -1.88 13.51
N ASP A 83 -9.43 -2.65 13.54
CA ASP A 83 -8.56 -2.76 14.72
C ASP A 83 -7.64 -1.53 14.84
N VAL A 84 -7.22 -0.92 13.72
CA VAL A 84 -6.58 0.40 13.72
C VAL A 84 -7.49 1.45 14.36
N GLN A 85 -8.80 1.46 14.05
CA GLN A 85 -9.74 2.40 14.69
C GLN A 85 -9.86 2.16 16.20
N LYS A 86 -9.82 0.89 16.66
CA LYS A 86 -9.81 0.57 18.09
C LYS A 86 -8.54 1.09 18.79
N ILE A 87 -7.38 0.98 18.13
CA ILE A 87 -6.12 1.57 18.63
C ILE A 87 -6.26 3.09 18.76
N ARG A 88 -6.74 3.76 17.70
CA ARG A 88 -6.93 5.22 17.68
C ARG A 88 -7.88 5.72 18.76
N ALA A 89 -8.95 4.98 19.05
CA ALA A 89 -9.91 5.33 20.09
C ALA A 89 -9.30 5.35 21.51
N LEU A 90 -8.16 4.69 21.72
CA LEU A 90 -7.43 4.64 22.99
C LEU A 90 -6.31 5.71 23.10
N VAL A 91 -6.21 6.62 22.13
CA VAL A 91 -5.19 7.70 22.08
C VAL A 91 -5.91 9.04 21.88
N PRO A 92 -6.52 9.61 22.94
CA PRO A 92 -7.43 10.77 22.79
C PRO A 92 -6.71 12.10 22.50
N ASP A 93 -5.43 12.23 22.83
CA ASP A 93 -4.67 13.49 22.76
C ASP A 93 -4.09 13.80 21.36
N ILE A 94 -4.33 12.90 20.39
CA ILE A 94 -3.93 13.05 18.99
C ILE A 94 -5.17 12.79 18.12
N PRO A 95 -5.50 13.67 17.15
CA PRO A 95 -6.62 13.41 16.26
C PRO A 95 -6.50 12.03 15.58
N PRO A 96 -7.56 11.20 15.52
CA PRO A 96 -7.47 9.83 15.03
C PRO A 96 -6.82 9.69 13.64
N HIS A 97 -7.14 10.58 12.70
CA HIS A 97 -6.57 10.59 11.34
C HIS A 97 -5.07 10.91 11.29
N ARG A 98 -4.48 11.37 12.40
CA ARG A 98 -3.04 11.66 12.53
C ARG A 98 -2.28 10.58 13.28
N ILE A 99 -2.91 9.46 13.58
CA ILE A 99 -2.29 8.29 14.16
C ILE A 99 -2.17 7.24 13.05
N GLN A 100 -0.95 7.02 12.59
CA GLN A 100 -0.64 6.02 11.58
C GLN A 100 -0.20 4.73 12.27
N VAL A 101 -0.80 3.61 11.88
CA VAL A 101 -0.50 2.28 12.45
C VAL A 101 -0.01 1.40 11.30
N SER A 102 1.25 0.98 11.32
CA SER A 102 1.84 0.11 10.31
C SER A 102 2.28 -1.22 10.89
N SER A 103 2.53 -2.19 10.01
CA SER A 103 3.17 -3.45 10.37
C SER A 103 4.51 -3.61 9.67
N THR A 104 5.45 -4.35 10.29
CA THR A 104 6.72 -4.72 9.64
C THR A 104 6.54 -5.80 8.57
N HIS A 105 5.38 -6.47 8.57
CA HIS A 105 5.02 -7.60 7.71
C HIS A 105 5.77 -8.90 8.04
N VAL A 106 6.04 -9.17 9.32
CA VAL A 106 6.78 -10.38 9.72
C VAL A 106 5.92 -11.65 9.60
N HIS A 107 6.49 -12.71 9.01
CA HIS A 107 5.81 -14.02 8.79
C HIS A 107 6.00 -15.03 9.95
N SER A 108 6.41 -14.49 11.10
CA SER A 108 6.68 -15.21 12.36
C SER A 108 6.03 -14.50 13.56
N GLY A 109 4.99 -13.69 13.30
CA GLY A 109 4.16 -13.06 14.33
C GLY A 109 2.80 -13.74 14.48
N PRO A 110 2.06 -13.47 15.57
CA PRO A 110 0.71 -14.03 15.76
C PRO A 110 -0.26 -13.61 14.66
N ASP A 111 -1.20 -14.50 14.32
CA ASP A 111 -2.27 -14.22 13.37
C ASP A 111 -3.32 -13.30 13.98
N VAL A 112 -3.29 -12.04 13.56
CA VAL A 112 -4.27 -11.01 13.94
C VAL A 112 -5.29 -10.71 12.82
N LEU A 113 -5.16 -11.36 11.67
CA LEU A 113 -6.06 -11.17 10.52
C LEU A 113 -7.07 -12.33 10.40
N GLY A 114 -6.63 -13.55 10.69
CA GLY A 114 -7.45 -14.76 10.80
C GLY A 114 -7.22 -15.81 9.72
N LEU A 115 -6.43 -15.53 8.70
CA LEU A 115 -6.27 -16.42 7.53
C LEU A 115 -5.41 -17.68 7.81
N TRP A 116 -4.74 -17.78 8.96
CA TRP A 116 -3.75 -18.82 9.25
C TRP A 116 -4.15 -19.80 10.35
N GLY A 117 -5.42 -19.81 10.74
CA GLY A 117 -5.97 -20.79 11.68
C GLY A 117 -6.02 -22.22 11.15
N ALA A 118 -6.60 -23.12 11.96
CA ALA A 118 -6.96 -24.46 11.50
C ALA A 118 -7.93 -24.39 10.30
N PRO A 119 -7.99 -25.43 9.44
CA PRO A 119 -8.85 -25.41 8.26
C PRO A 119 -10.30 -24.97 8.56
N GLY A 120 -10.74 -23.91 7.86
CA GLY A 120 -12.08 -23.34 8.01
C GLY A 120 -12.31 -22.51 9.28
N LYS A 121 -11.25 -22.17 10.03
CA LYS A 121 -11.35 -21.38 11.27
C LYS A 121 -10.39 -20.20 11.23
N SER A 122 -10.77 -19.12 11.89
CA SER A 122 -9.88 -17.99 12.13
C SER A 122 -8.68 -18.41 12.99
N GLY A 123 -7.49 -17.88 12.67
CA GLY A 123 -6.29 -18.00 13.52
C GLY A 123 -6.23 -16.98 14.65
N VAL A 124 -7.15 -16.01 14.68
CA VAL A 124 -7.17 -14.94 15.68
C VAL A 124 -7.52 -15.49 17.06
N ASP A 125 -6.65 -15.22 18.03
CA ASP A 125 -6.97 -15.29 19.46
C ASP A 125 -7.53 -13.92 19.92
N PRO A 126 -8.81 -13.83 20.31
CA PRO A 126 -9.41 -12.56 20.74
C PRO A 126 -8.74 -11.93 21.95
N ALA A 127 -8.17 -12.74 22.86
CA ALA A 127 -7.47 -12.23 24.04
C ALA A 127 -6.15 -11.58 23.65
N TYR A 128 -5.39 -12.22 22.76
CA TYR A 128 -4.17 -11.65 22.20
C TYR A 128 -4.45 -10.39 21.37
N LEU A 129 -5.45 -10.40 20.49
CA LEU A 129 -5.83 -9.23 19.69
C LEU A 129 -6.17 -8.03 20.59
N SER A 130 -6.94 -8.26 21.66
CA SER A 130 -7.29 -7.21 22.62
C SER A 130 -6.07 -6.69 23.39
N PHE A 131 -5.12 -7.56 23.72
CA PHE A 131 -3.85 -7.19 24.34
C PHE A 131 -2.99 -6.34 23.40
N MET A 132 -2.79 -6.80 22.15
CA MET A 132 -2.02 -6.10 21.12
C MET A 132 -2.57 -4.69 20.86
N ILE A 133 -3.90 -4.54 20.75
CA ILE A 133 -4.55 -3.22 20.56
C ILE A 133 -4.20 -2.27 21.71
N ARG A 134 -4.32 -2.73 22.96
CA ARG A 134 -4.02 -1.89 24.14
C ARG A 134 -2.56 -1.50 24.22
N GLU A 135 -1.65 -2.45 24.03
CA GLU A 135 -0.21 -2.18 24.10
C GLU A 135 0.26 -1.28 22.96
N THR A 136 -0.32 -1.41 21.77
CA THR A 136 -0.04 -0.53 20.63
C THR A 136 -0.48 0.90 20.91
N ALA A 137 -1.70 1.10 21.43
CA ALA A 137 -2.16 2.41 21.86
C ALA A 137 -1.29 2.98 23.00
N GLN A 138 -0.89 2.15 23.97
CA GLN A 138 -0.03 2.57 25.05
C GLN A 138 1.37 2.98 24.56
N ALA A 139 1.93 2.32 23.54
CA ALA A 139 3.20 2.75 22.95
C ALA A 139 3.11 4.19 22.40
N ILE A 140 1.99 4.55 21.79
CA ILE A 140 1.75 5.91 21.30
C ILE A 140 1.60 6.90 22.47
N ASN A 141 0.81 6.55 23.49
CA ASN A 141 0.62 7.40 24.67
C ASN A 141 1.95 7.60 25.44
N ASP A 142 2.78 6.56 25.56
CA ASP A 142 4.11 6.65 26.17
C ASP A 142 5.06 7.52 25.33
N ALA A 143 5.02 7.39 23.99
CA ALA A 143 5.79 8.25 23.10
C ALA A 143 5.35 9.72 23.21
N LEU A 144 4.05 9.98 23.33
CA LEU A 144 3.51 11.33 23.58
C LEU A 144 3.99 11.89 24.93
N ALA A 145 3.94 11.08 26.00
CA ALA A 145 4.39 11.49 27.34
C ALA A 145 5.91 11.74 27.41
N ASN A 146 6.68 11.05 26.56
CA ASN A 146 8.15 11.16 26.49
C ASN A 146 8.63 12.24 25.51
N MET A 147 7.75 13.11 25.01
CA MET A 147 8.14 14.18 24.09
C MET A 147 9.13 15.16 24.73
N LYS A 148 10.17 15.49 23.97
CA LYS A 148 11.23 16.43 24.35
C LYS A 148 11.56 17.37 23.20
N PRO A 149 12.09 18.58 23.46
CA PRO A 149 12.58 19.46 22.40
C PRO A 149 13.62 18.72 21.55
N ALA A 150 13.49 18.75 20.23
CA ALA A 150 14.32 17.93 19.36
C ALA A 150 14.74 18.64 18.06
N VAL A 151 15.78 18.08 17.45
CA VAL A 151 16.24 18.37 16.10
C VAL A 151 16.10 17.09 15.29
N ILE A 152 15.57 17.20 14.06
CA ILE A 152 15.44 16.06 13.16
C ILE A 152 16.42 16.20 12.01
N HIS A 153 17.08 15.10 11.67
CA HIS A 153 17.92 14.96 10.49
C HIS A 153 17.36 13.87 9.58
N PHE A 154 17.57 14.04 8.28
CA PHE A 154 17.13 13.08 7.28
C PHE A 154 18.27 12.66 6.36
N ALA A 155 18.25 11.40 5.92
CA ALA A 155 19.16 10.86 4.94
C ALA A 155 18.45 9.86 4.03
N SER A 156 19.01 9.60 2.86
CA SER A 156 18.65 8.45 2.05
C SER A 156 19.86 7.88 1.32
N THR A 157 19.76 6.62 0.91
CA THR A 157 20.77 5.93 0.10
C THR A 157 20.10 4.88 -0.77
N SER A 158 20.64 4.64 -1.96
CA SER A 158 20.28 3.47 -2.79
C SER A 158 21.36 2.38 -2.77
N ASP A 159 22.43 2.58 -1.99
CA ASP A 159 23.56 1.65 -1.81
C ASP A 159 23.26 0.65 -0.67
N VAL A 160 22.21 -0.14 -0.84
CA VAL A 160 21.83 -1.24 0.06
C VAL A 160 22.09 -2.56 -0.67
N LYS A 161 23.02 -3.37 -0.17
CA LYS A 161 23.50 -4.60 -0.83
C LYS A 161 23.25 -5.82 0.02
N GLY A 162 22.92 -6.95 -0.61
CA GLY A 162 22.76 -8.24 0.07
C GLY A 162 21.55 -8.32 0.98
N VAL A 163 20.61 -7.37 0.88
CA VAL A 163 19.42 -7.30 1.73
C VAL A 163 18.22 -7.86 1.01
N SER A 164 17.87 -7.32 -0.16
CA SER A 164 16.59 -7.61 -0.82
C SER A 164 16.76 -7.94 -2.29
N LYS A 165 15.94 -8.86 -2.79
CA LYS A 165 15.70 -9.13 -4.21
C LYS A 165 14.21 -9.14 -4.50
N ASN A 166 13.84 -8.86 -5.74
CA ASN A 166 12.49 -9.12 -6.21
C ASN A 166 12.44 -10.50 -6.88
N SER A 167 11.64 -11.42 -6.34
CA SER A 167 11.55 -12.81 -6.82
C SER A 167 10.66 -12.99 -8.07
N ARG A 168 9.96 -11.93 -8.49
CA ARG A 168 9.08 -11.94 -9.68
C ARG A 168 9.69 -11.23 -10.86
N ALA A 169 10.23 -10.04 -10.64
CA ALA A 169 10.65 -9.14 -11.71
C ALA A 169 11.95 -8.42 -11.35
N ARG A 170 12.60 -7.79 -12.34
CA ARG A 170 13.83 -7.03 -12.13
C ARG A 170 13.63 -5.67 -11.43
N ILE A 171 12.39 -5.29 -11.18
CA ILE A 171 12.05 -4.01 -10.56
C ILE A 171 12.17 -4.11 -9.04
N LEU A 172 13.03 -3.27 -8.45
CA LEU A 172 13.34 -3.32 -7.02
C LEU A 172 13.55 -1.90 -6.51
N ASP A 173 12.84 -1.52 -5.44
CA ASP A 173 13.10 -0.27 -4.73
C ASP A 173 14.25 -0.49 -3.74
N THR A 174 15.44 -0.02 -4.12
CA THR A 174 16.65 -0.13 -3.30
C THR A 174 16.89 1.10 -2.43
N GLU A 175 15.99 2.08 -2.45
CA GLU A 175 16.15 3.31 -1.68
C GLU A 175 15.75 3.09 -0.21
N LEU A 176 16.71 3.31 0.67
CA LEU A 176 16.53 3.43 2.11
C LEU A 176 16.37 4.90 2.47
N SER A 177 15.30 5.22 3.18
CA SER A 177 15.06 6.52 3.79
C SER A 177 15.23 6.44 5.30
N ALA A 178 15.94 7.40 5.88
CA ALA A 178 16.26 7.43 7.31
C ALA A 178 15.92 8.78 7.93
N MET A 179 15.38 8.75 9.14
CA MET A 179 15.17 9.90 10.01
C MET A 179 15.90 9.68 11.34
N LEU A 180 16.59 10.71 11.83
CA LEU A 180 17.26 10.72 13.13
C LEU A 180 16.70 11.89 13.95
N ALA A 181 16.08 11.59 15.08
CA ALA A 181 15.64 12.59 16.05
C ALA A 181 16.63 12.66 17.22
N ILE A 182 17.11 13.87 17.52
CA ILE A 182 18.09 14.15 18.58
C ILE A 182 17.48 15.13 19.58
N GLU A 183 17.65 14.87 20.87
CA GLU A 183 17.23 15.77 21.94
C GLU A 183 18.05 17.07 21.90
N LYS A 184 17.36 18.20 21.79
CA LYS A 184 17.98 19.54 21.79
C LYS A 184 18.60 19.80 23.16
N GLY A 185 19.86 20.20 23.18
CA GLY A 185 20.62 20.53 24.39
C GLY A 185 21.47 19.39 24.94
N THR A 186 21.02 18.12 24.84
CA THR A 186 21.84 16.97 25.27
C THR A 186 22.60 16.34 24.11
N GLY A 187 22.08 16.46 22.87
CA GLY A 187 22.65 15.80 21.70
C GLY A 187 22.44 14.29 21.67
N LYS A 188 21.64 13.73 22.59
CA LYS A 188 21.35 12.30 22.63
C LYS A 188 20.30 11.91 21.59
N THR A 189 20.50 10.78 20.92
CA THR A 189 19.49 10.19 20.04
C THR A 189 18.22 9.87 20.83
N ILE A 190 17.08 10.36 20.35
CA ILE A 190 15.76 9.95 20.83
C ILE A 190 15.33 8.71 20.06
N ALA A 191 15.37 8.79 18.72
CA ALA A 191 14.99 7.69 17.86
C ALA A 191 15.66 7.75 16.48
N THR A 192 15.75 6.59 15.85
CA THR A 192 16.00 6.42 14.42
C THR A 192 14.79 5.76 13.77
N VAL A 193 14.42 6.21 12.57
CA VAL A 193 13.37 5.60 11.75
C VAL A 193 13.97 5.21 10.42
N ILE A 194 13.81 3.95 10.04
CA ILE A 194 14.32 3.37 8.80
C ILE A 194 13.13 2.91 7.97
N ASN A 195 13.09 3.31 6.71
CA ASN A 195 12.11 2.83 5.74
C ASN A 195 12.81 2.14 4.58
N TYR A 196 12.43 0.89 4.34
CA TYR A 196 12.99 0.05 3.28
C TYR A 196 11.98 -1.01 2.87
N ALA A 197 11.97 -1.42 1.59
CA ALA A 197 11.07 -2.45 1.08
C ALA A 197 11.74 -3.83 1.11
N CYS A 198 11.37 -4.68 2.07
CA CYS A 198 11.80 -6.09 2.09
C CYS A 198 10.89 -6.90 3.01
N HIS A 199 10.29 -7.98 2.52
CA HIS A 199 9.54 -8.92 3.36
C HIS A 199 10.45 -9.52 4.45
N PRO A 200 10.11 -9.40 5.76
CA PRO A 200 10.71 -10.16 6.86
C PRO A 200 10.34 -11.64 6.79
N GLU A 201 10.98 -12.29 5.82
CA GLU A 201 10.82 -13.68 5.43
C GLU A 201 12.19 -14.39 5.34
N ALA A 202 13.18 -13.93 6.10
CA ALA A 202 14.50 -14.59 6.12
C ALA A 202 14.37 -16.06 6.56
N MET A 203 13.33 -16.38 7.34
CA MET A 203 13.08 -17.71 7.86
C MET A 203 11.61 -18.13 7.96
N ASN A 204 11.37 -19.43 7.81
CA ASN A 204 10.08 -20.08 8.04
C ASN A 204 10.08 -20.92 9.34
N THR A 205 10.15 -20.25 10.49
CA THR A 205 10.22 -20.89 11.83
C THR A 205 8.84 -21.02 12.50
N ASN A 206 8.75 -21.79 13.58
CA ASN A 206 7.58 -21.81 14.48
C ASN A 206 7.84 -21.00 15.77
N GLU A 207 8.97 -20.31 15.89
CA GLU A 207 9.24 -19.39 16.99
C GLU A 207 8.77 -17.97 16.64
N ILE A 208 8.24 -17.26 17.62
CA ILE A 208 7.94 -15.84 17.47
C ILE A 208 9.25 -15.06 17.37
N THR A 209 9.37 -14.23 16.34
CA THR A 209 10.54 -13.40 16.07
C THR A 209 10.15 -12.20 15.22
N SER A 210 10.91 -11.11 15.32
CA SER A 210 10.81 -9.99 14.39
C SER A 210 11.66 -10.16 13.13
N ASP A 211 12.26 -11.34 12.90
CA ASP A 211 13.11 -11.66 11.75
C ASP A 211 14.29 -10.66 11.63
N PHE A 212 14.77 -10.34 10.42
CA PHE A 212 15.93 -9.46 10.23
C PHE A 212 15.72 -8.06 10.86
N VAL A 213 14.47 -7.65 11.04
CA VAL A 213 14.09 -6.37 11.65
C VAL A 213 14.53 -6.32 13.12
N HIS A 214 14.58 -7.45 13.83
CA HIS A 214 15.20 -7.55 15.16
C HIS A 214 16.64 -7.03 15.12
N TYR A 215 17.47 -7.65 14.29
CA TYR A 215 18.91 -7.38 14.20
C TYR A 215 19.21 -6.00 13.63
N THR A 216 18.38 -5.49 12.69
CA THR A 216 18.49 -4.10 12.24
C THR A 216 18.33 -3.13 13.42
N ARG A 217 17.31 -3.35 14.25
CA ARG A 217 17.03 -2.45 15.39
C ARG A 217 18.11 -2.57 16.46
N GLU A 218 18.50 -3.78 16.83
CA GLU A 218 19.58 -4.02 17.79
C GLU A 218 20.88 -3.31 17.37
N ARG A 219 21.29 -3.49 16.11
CA ARG A 219 22.51 -2.88 15.58
C ARG A 219 22.45 -1.35 15.59
N MET A 220 21.31 -0.78 15.23
CA MET A 220 21.09 0.68 15.23
C MET A 220 21.10 1.25 16.64
N GLU A 221 20.37 0.63 17.57
CA GLU A 221 20.28 1.07 18.97
C GLU A 221 21.63 0.97 19.67
N LYS A 222 22.41 -0.08 19.38
CA LYS A 222 23.78 -0.22 19.88
C LYS A 222 24.73 0.86 19.37
N ALA A 223 24.59 1.31 18.12
CA ALA A 223 25.46 2.35 17.55
C ALA A 223 25.05 3.77 17.96
N MET A 224 23.75 4.06 17.91
CA MET A 224 23.22 5.42 17.97
C MET A 224 22.60 5.75 19.33
N GLY A 225 22.28 4.73 20.14
CA GLY A 225 21.34 4.87 21.24
C GLY A 225 19.92 5.18 20.76
N GLY A 226 19.04 5.52 21.70
CA GLY A 226 17.63 5.79 21.40
C GLY A 226 16.88 4.54 20.91
N LEU A 227 15.65 4.75 20.43
CA LEU A 227 14.81 3.68 19.88
C LEU A 227 14.96 3.57 18.36
N SER A 228 15.09 2.37 17.81
CA SER A 228 15.05 2.15 16.36
C SER A 228 13.68 1.63 15.90
N ILE A 229 13.13 2.24 14.85
CA ILE A 229 11.82 1.96 14.29
C ILE A 229 11.98 1.61 12.81
N TYR A 230 11.46 0.45 12.41
CA TYR A 230 11.44 0.03 11.02
C TYR A 230 10.03 0.22 10.43
N LEU A 231 9.96 0.81 9.24
CA LEU A 231 8.75 1.04 8.48
C LEU A 231 8.85 0.31 7.15
N GLN A 232 7.86 -0.53 6.86
CA GLN A 232 7.86 -1.34 5.65
C GLN A 232 7.62 -0.49 4.40
N GLY A 233 8.38 -0.74 3.33
CA GLY A 233 8.22 -0.11 2.02
C GLY A 233 7.19 -0.80 1.11
N ALA A 234 7.24 -0.49 -0.18
CA ALA A 234 6.46 -1.18 -1.22
C ALA A 234 7.06 -2.57 -1.53
N CYS A 235 6.77 -3.56 -0.67
CA CYS A 235 7.38 -4.88 -0.73
C CYS A 235 6.66 -5.90 -1.60
N GLY A 236 5.52 -5.54 -2.21
CA GLY A 236 4.70 -6.44 -3.03
C GLY A 236 5.46 -7.04 -4.23
N GLY A 237 4.89 -8.04 -4.89
CA GLY A 237 5.60 -8.78 -5.93
C GLY A 237 6.82 -9.55 -5.39
N MET A 238 6.74 -9.99 -4.13
CA MET A 238 7.73 -10.83 -3.48
C MET A 238 9.13 -10.20 -3.40
N VAL A 239 9.19 -8.91 -3.02
CA VAL A 239 10.46 -8.29 -2.61
C VAL A 239 10.85 -8.85 -1.25
N THR A 240 11.83 -9.74 -1.25
CA THR A 240 12.18 -10.62 -0.13
C THR A 240 13.69 -10.63 0.08
N VAL A 241 14.15 -11.30 1.14
CA VAL A 241 15.56 -11.37 1.49
C VAL A 241 16.39 -12.00 0.37
N GLU A 242 17.54 -11.41 0.09
CA GLU A 242 18.51 -11.94 -0.87
C GLU A 242 19.34 -13.08 -0.25
N PHE A 243 19.28 -14.27 -0.84
CA PHE A 243 20.06 -15.44 -0.47
C PHE A 243 21.07 -15.77 -1.58
N GLU A 244 22.30 -16.17 -1.23
CA GLU A 244 23.24 -16.75 -2.17
C GLU A 244 22.83 -18.20 -2.51
N GLY A 245 22.69 -18.52 -3.80
CA GLY A 245 22.26 -19.84 -4.27
C GLY A 245 20.73 -20.05 -4.28
N SER A 246 20.26 -21.13 -4.89
CA SER A 246 18.82 -21.49 -4.97
C SER A 246 18.28 -22.12 -3.67
N GLY A 247 18.92 -21.84 -2.53
CA GLY A 247 18.67 -22.49 -1.25
C GLY A 247 17.30 -22.14 -0.68
N ASP A 248 16.62 -23.18 -0.18
CA ASP A 248 15.31 -23.13 0.44
C ASP A 248 15.27 -22.13 1.62
N ARG A 249 14.10 -21.53 1.89
CA ARG A 249 13.83 -20.72 3.09
C ARG A 249 13.77 -21.65 4.30
N GLY A 250 14.92 -22.18 4.70
CA GLY A 250 15.07 -23.19 5.74
C GLY A 250 14.80 -22.65 7.14
N LYS A 251 14.49 -23.55 8.07
CA LYS A 251 14.23 -23.26 9.49
C LYS A 251 15.47 -22.77 10.26
N ASP A 252 16.67 -22.94 9.71
CA ASP A 252 17.95 -22.69 10.39
C ASP A 252 18.73 -21.48 9.82
N ASN A 253 18.04 -20.52 9.21
CA ASN A 253 18.64 -19.36 8.55
C ASN A 253 18.95 -18.17 9.48
N TRP A 254 19.13 -18.40 10.79
CA TRP A 254 19.34 -17.34 11.79
C TRP A 254 20.56 -16.46 11.48
N ALA A 255 21.69 -17.07 11.10
CA ALA A 255 22.90 -16.32 10.76
C ALA A 255 22.67 -15.38 9.56
N LYS A 256 21.91 -15.82 8.55
CA LYS A 256 21.58 -14.96 7.41
C LYS A 256 20.59 -13.87 7.79
N THR A 257 19.63 -14.19 8.65
CA THR A 257 18.67 -13.23 9.20
C THR A 257 19.37 -12.08 9.93
N GLU A 258 20.36 -12.43 10.77
CA GLU A 258 21.25 -11.47 11.42
C GLU A 258 22.08 -10.69 10.42
N GLU A 259 22.75 -11.35 9.48
CA GLU A 259 23.57 -10.71 8.44
C GLU A 259 22.76 -9.69 7.63
N THR A 260 21.56 -10.04 7.19
CA THR A 260 20.64 -9.16 6.46
C THR A 260 20.24 -7.96 7.32
N GLY A 261 19.88 -8.20 8.59
CA GLY A 261 19.49 -7.13 9.51
C GLY A 261 20.63 -6.16 9.79
N VAL A 262 21.83 -6.67 10.01
CA VAL A 262 23.06 -5.89 10.20
C VAL A 262 23.42 -5.12 8.93
N ALA A 263 23.38 -5.75 7.75
CA ALA A 263 23.69 -5.08 6.48
C ALA A 263 22.77 -3.88 6.22
N LEU A 264 21.46 -4.04 6.50
CA LEU A 264 20.51 -2.94 6.41
C LEU A 264 20.81 -1.81 7.41
N ALA A 265 21.16 -2.16 8.65
CA ALA A 265 21.54 -1.18 9.66
C ALA A 265 22.83 -0.44 9.28
N GLU A 266 23.86 -1.12 8.76
CA GLU A 266 25.10 -0.47 8.30
C GLU A 266 24.84 0.51 7.15
N ALA A 267 23.96 0.16 6.22
CA ALA A 267 23.55 1.08 5.16
C ALA A 267 22.84 2.33 5.72
N ALA A 268 21.96 2.15 6.72
CA ALA A 268 21.30 3.26 7.40
C ALA A 268 22.30 4.14 8.18
N LEU A 269 23.22 3.54 8.93
CA LEU A 269 24.26 4.26 9.68
C LEU A 269 25.17 5.06 8.75
N LYS A 270 25.59 4.47 7.63
CA LYS A 270 26.37 5.14 6.59
C LYS A 270 25.61 6.34 6.02
N ALA A 271 24.33 6.18 5.68
CA ALA A 271 23.50 7.28 5.18
C ALA A 271 23.37 8.40 6.22
N LEU A 272 23.08 8.04 7.48
CA LEU A 272 22.92 8.98 8.58
C LEU A 272 24.19 9.76 8.92
N GLY A 273 25.38 9.23 8.62
CA GLY A 273 26.65 9.97 8.71
C GLY A 273 26.72 11.22 7.83
N SER A 274 25.82 11.33 6.84
CA SER A 274 25.65 12.49 5.95
C SER A 274 24.26 13.15 6.06
N ALA A 275 23.52 12.87 7.13
CA ALA A 275 22.15 13.35 7.30
C ALA A 275 22.09 14.88 7.34
N LYS A 276 21.04 15.43 6.73
CA LYS A 276 20.78 16.86 6.68
C LYS A 276 19.76 17.25 7.73
N THR A 277 20.06 18.29 8.50
CA THR A 277 19.13 18.89 9.46
C THR A 277 17.89 19.42 8.75
N ALA A 278 16.72 19.17 9.32
CA ALA A 278 15.47 19.80 8.91
C ALA A 278 15.41 21.23 9.48
N GLU A 279 15.78 22.22 8.69
CA GLU A 279 15.74 23.63 9.09
C GLU A 279 14.29 24.15 9.16
N ASN A 280 13.91 24.75 10.29
CA ASN A 280 12.57 25.29 10.55
C ASN A 280 11.44 24.34 10.09
N PRO A 281 11.42 23.09 10.60
CA PRO A 281 10.54 22.06 10.08
C PRO A 281 9.08 22.46 10.29
N LYS A 282 8.23 22.06 9.35
CA LYS A 282 6.77 22.19 9.45
C LYS A 282 6.15 20.80 9.41
N LEU A 283 4.96 20.68 10.01
CA LEU A 283 4.13 19.50 9.91
C LEU A 283 2.93 19.83 9.02
N GLU A 284 2.80 19.10 7.91
CA GLU A 284 1.61 19.13 7.05
C GLU A 284 1.00 17.73 7.01
N HIS A 285 -0.31 17.64 7.02
CA HIS A 285 -1.02 16.36 6.91
C HIS A 285 -2.28 16.53 6.07
N ARG A 286 -2.46 15.63 5.11
CA ARG A 286 -3.66 15.51 4.29
C ARG A 286 -3.98 14.03 4.14
N TRP A 287 -5.26 13.69 4.05
CA TRP A 287 -5.68 12.31 3.88
C TRP A 287 -6.97 12.23 3.06
N THR A 288 -7.26 11.04 2.54
CA THR A 288 -8.49 10.77 1.82
C THR A 288 -8.93 9.33 2.10
N GLU A 289 -10.24 9.12 2.15
CA GLU A 289 -10.79 7.76 2.01
C GLU A 289 -10.57 7.27 0.58
N LEU A 290 -10.36 5.96 0.47
CA LEU A 290 -10.32 5.20 -0.76
C LEU A 290 -11.46 4.18 -0.72
N ILE A 291 -12.19 4.05 -1.83
CA ILE A 291 -13.32 3.13 -1.91
C ILE A 291 -13.07 2.20 -3.10
N THR A 292 -12.71 0.96 -2.80
CA THR A 292 -12.40 -0.05 -3.83
C THR A 292 -13.43 -1.17 -3.80
N PRO A 293 -13.88 -1.70 -4.96
CA PRO A 293 -14.65 -2.94 -4.99
C PRO A 293 -13.91 -4.07 -4.28
N MET A 294 -14.63 -4.91 -3.53
CA MET A 294 -14.11 -6.20 -3.10
C MET A 294 -14.48 -7.23 -4.15
N GLU A 295 -13.53 -7.61 -5.00
CA GLU A 295 -13.75 -8.54 -6.11
C GLU A 295 -13.37 -9.97 -5.75
N ASN A 296 -12.47 -10.15 -4.78
CA ASN A 296 -11.96 -11.45 -4.37
C ASN A 296 -13.03 -12.33 -3.71
N ASP A 297 -13.47 -13.37 -4.42
CA ASP A 297 -14.49 -14.30 -3.93
C ASP A 297 -14.00 -15.15 -2.74
N GLY A 298 -12.69 -15.41 -2.66
CA GLY A 298 -12.07 -16.10 -1.53
C GLY A 298 -12.18 -15.29 -0.24
N PHE A 299 -11.84 -13.99 -0.30
CA PHE A 299 -12.00 -13.10 0.85
C PHE A 299 -13.47 -12.87 1.20
N LYS A 300 -14.38 -12.76 0.21
CA LYS A 300 -15.84 -12.72 0.48
C LYS A 300 -16.31 -13.96 1.25
N ALA A 301 -15.88 -15.14 0.83
CA ALA A 301 -16.19 -16.38 1.53
C ALA A 301 -15.59 -16.41 2.94
N ALA A 302 -14.33 -15.99 3.11
CA ALA A 302 -13.68 -15.91 4.42
C ALA A 302 -14.42 -14.99 5.39
N MET A 303 -14.92 -13.84 4.92
CA MET A 303 -15.77 -12.95 5.72
C MET A 303 -17.11 -13.57 6.07
N ALA A 304 -17.78 -14.21 5.10
CA ALA A 304 -19.07 -14.86 5.32
C ALA A 304 -18.96 -16.02 6.35
N LEU A 305 -17.79 -16.67 6.40
CA LEU A 305 -17.48 -17.73 7.35
C LEU A 305 -16.92 -17.20 8.69
N GLY A 306 -16.70 -15.89 8.83
CA GLY A 306 -16.13 -15.29 10.04
C GLY A 306 -14.66 -15.62 10.28
N ILE A 307 -13.92 -16.03 9.23
CA ILE A 307 -12.47 -16.28 9.29
C ILE A 307 -11.72 -14.95 9.43
N ILE A 308 -12.09 -13.97 8.60
CA ILE A 308 -11.65 -12.58 8.70
C ILE A 308 -12.85 -11.68 9.06
N PRO A 309 -12.64 -10.54 9.75
CA PRO A 309 -13.75 -9.70 10.18
C PRO A 309 -14.53 -9.12 9.01
N SER A 310 -15.86 -9.16 9.09
CA SER A 310 -16.78 -8.46 8.19
C SER A 310 -17.06 -7.01 8.63
N ALA A 311 -16.49 -6.60 9.76
CA ALA A 311 -16.91 -5.42 10.50
C ALA A 311 -16.55 -4.12 9.77
N GLY A 312 -17.56 -3.47 9.19
CA GLY A 312 -17.69 -2.00 9.24
C GLY A 312 -17.32 -1.20 8.00
N GLU A 313 -16.63 -1.77 7.02
CA GLU A 313 -16.13 -1.00 5.87
C GLU A 313 -16.63 -1.47 4.52
N PHE A 314 -17.56 -2.43 4.54
CA PHE A 314 -18.33 -2.80 3.37
C PHE A 314 -19.52 -1.87 3.19
N ARG A 315 -19.45 -1.01 2.17
CA ARG A 315 -20.58 -0.20 1.69
C ARG A 315 -20.92 -0.67 0.29
N ASP A 316 -22.07 -1.31 0.12
CA ASP A 316 -22.58 -1.76 -1.19
C ASP A 316 -21.57 -2.60 -2.00
N GLY A 317 -20.91 -3.56 -1.35
CA GLY A 317 -19.90 -4.44 -1.97
C GLY A 317 -18.52 -3.81 -2.18
N LYS A 318 -18.28 -2.61 -1.64
CA LYS A 318 -17.00 -1.91 -1.69
C LYS A 318 -16.37 -1.80 -0.30
N LEU A 319 -15.06 -1.97 -0.25
CA LEU A 319 -14.21 -1.71 0.90
C LEU A 319 -13.88 -0.21 0.99
N VAL A 320 -13.92 0.32 2.21
CA VAL A 320 -13.48 1.69 2.51
C VAL A 320 -12.17 1.62 3.27
N THR A 321 -11.09 2.10 2.68
CA THR A 321 -9.78 2.24 3.33
C THR A 321 -9.32 3.70 3.27
N GLU A 322 -8.06 3.98 3.61
CA GLU A 322 -7.53 5.35 3.64
C GLU A 322 -6.06 5.43 3.23
N ALA A 323 -5.70 6.60 2.68
CA ALA A 323 -4.32 6.95 2.39
C ALA A 323 -3.99 8.34 2.92
N HIS A 324 -2.83 8.46 3.55
CA HIS A 324 -2.37 9.64 4.24
C HIS A 324 -1.08 10.11 3.59
N TRP A 325 -1.01 11.39 3.27
CA TRP A 325 0.22 12.08 2.93
C TRP A 325 0.54 13.05 4.05
N PHE A 326 1.78 13.04 4.53
CA PHE A 326 2.25 14.03 5.48
C PHE A 326 3.69 14.42 5.21
N LYS A 327 4.05 15.59 5.71
CA LYS A 327 5.37 16.18 5.54
C LYS A 327 5.92 16.59 6.89
N ILE A 328 7.15 16.17 7.19
CA ILE A 328 7.90 16.58 8.38
C ILE A 328 9.17 17.27 7.88
N GLY A 329 9.16 18.61 7.91
CA GLY A 329 10.25 19.40 7.33
C GLY A 329 10.43 19.10 5.83
N PRO A 330 11.62 18.69 5.36
CA PRO A 330 11.84 18.37 3.95
C PRO A 330 11.32 16.99 3.53
N ALA A 331 11.04 16.07 4.47
CA ALA A 331 10.66 14.70 4.16
C ALA A 331 9.16 14.56 3.92
N GLU A 332 8.79 13.79 2.89
CA GLU A 332 7.39 13.43 2.60
C GLU A 332 7.14 11.96 2.89
N PHE A 333 5.96 11.65 3.39
CA PHE A 333 5.53 10.31 3.78
C PHE A 333 4.19 10.00 3.10
N TYR A 334 4.02 8.75 2.67
CA TYR A 334 2.76 8.28 2.10
C TYR A 334 2.43 6.87 2.60
N THR A 335 1.22 6.67 3.12
CA THR A 335 0.74 5.39 3.64
C THR A 335 0.05 4.56 2.56
N MET A 336 0.21 3.24 2.63
CA MET A 336 -0.34 2.28 1.69
C MET A 336 -0.99 1.10 2.44
N PRO A 337 -2.27 0.78 2.18
CA PRO A 337 -3.06 -0.18 2.94
C PRO A 337 -2.84 -1.65 2.51
N GLY A 338 -1.58 -2.09 2.42
CA GLY A 338 -1.24 -3.47 2.03
C GLY A 338 0.13 -3.60 1.35
N GLU A 339 0.34 -4.73 0.66
CA GLU A 339 1.57 -5.10 -0.03
C GLU A 339 1.64 -4.51 -1.44
N VAL A 340 2.04 -3.24 -1.55
CA VAL A 340 2.13 -2.53 -2.83
C VAL A 340 3.32 -2.99 -3.67
N LEU A 341 3.10 -3.26 -4.96
CA LEU A 341 4.17 -3.60 -5.90
C LEU A 341 5.15 -2.43 -6.13
N PRO A 342 6.45 -2.72 -6.37
CA PRO A 342 7.47 -1.69 -6.59
C PRO A 342 7.17 -0.70 -7.71
N ASN A 343 6.53 -1.11 -8.81
CA ASN A 343 6.18 -0.21 -9.92
C ASN A 343 5.23 0.92 -9.49
N ILE A 344 4.24 0.60 -8.65
CA ILE A 344 3.35 1.60 -8.03
C ILE A 344 4.18 2.47 -7.07
N GLY A 345 5.03 1.86 -6.25
CA GLY A 345 5.96 2.59 -5.37
C GLY A 345 6.79 3.65 -6.12
N PHE A 346 7.38 3.29 -7.26
CA PHE A 346 8.10 4.25 -8.11
C PHE A 346 7.20 5.35 -8.68
N ARG A 347 5.96 5.02 -9.09
CA ARG A 347 4.99 6.02 -9.54
C ARG A 347 4.65 7.01 -8.42
N LEU A 348 4.51 6.53 -7.18
CA LEU A 348 4.27 7.36 -6.00
C LEU A 348 5.48 8.24 -5.69
N LYS A 349 6.70 7.68 -5.59
CA LYS A 349 7.93 8.46 -5.36
C LYS A 349 8.17 9.52 -6.43
N LYS A 350 7.85 9.25 -7.70
CA LYS A 350 7.92 10.25 -8.79
C LYS A 350 6.95 11.43 -8.60
N LEU A 351 5.84 11.22 -7.88
CA LEU A 351 4.92 12.29 -7.51
C LEU A 351 5.39 13.05 -6.27
N MET A 352 6.10 12.40 -5.35
CA MET A 352 6.56 13.04 -4.13
C MET A 352 7.76 13.95 -4.39
N GLY A 353 7.84 15.05 -3.65
CA GLY A 353 8.94 16.01 -3.71
C GLY A 353 9.88 15.96 -2.50
N GLY A 354 9.65 14.99 -1.59
CA GLY A 354 10.35 14.88 -0.33
C GLY A 354 11.83 14.59 -0.46
N GLN A 355 12.58 15.07 0.52
CA GLN A 355 14.01 14.87 0.66
C GLN A 355 14.30 14.35 2.07
N PRO A 356 14.10 13.04 2.32
CA PRO A 356 13.72 11.97 1.38
C PRO A 356 12.21 11.68 1.35
N ASN A 357 11.83 10.65 0.58
CA ASN A 357 10.47 10.10 0.52
C ASN A 357 10.37 8.83 1.37
N PHE A 358 9.30 8.69 2.13
CA PHE A 358 8.96 7.50 2.89
C PHE A 358 7.67 6.90 2.34
N LEU A 359 7.73 5.66 1.86
CA LEU A 359 6.55 4.90 1.49
C LEU A 359 6.29 3.87 2.59
N ILE A 360 5.10 3.89 3.18
CA ILE A 360 4.77 3.07 4.35
C ILE A 360 3.70 2.07 3.95
N GLY A 361 4.13 0.86 3.60
CA GLY A 361 3.27 -0.29 3.35
C GLY A 361 2.56 -0.76 4.62
N LEU A 362 1.55 -1.62 4.44
CA LEU A 362 0.88 -2.31 5.53
C LEU A 362 0.38 -1.33 6.61
N CYS A 363 -0.08 -0.14 6.17
CA CYS A 363 -0.34 0.99 7.04
C CYS A 363 -1.79 1.43 6.97
N ASN A 364 -2.39 1.53 8.16
CA ASN A 364 -3.79 1.80 8.47
C ASN A 364 -4.79 0.73 8.00
N ASP A 365 -4.33 -0.28 7.27
CA ASP A 365 -5.12 -1.43 6.82
C ASP A 365 -4.21 -2.51 6.23
N GLU A 366 -4.79 -3.68 5.97
CA GLU A 366 -4.13 -4.79 5.28
C GLU A 366 -5.07 -5.39 4.22
N LEU A 367 -4.90 -5.01 2.96
CA LEU A 367 -5.76 -5.45 1.85
C LEU A 367 -5.12 -6.54 0.96
N GLY A 368 -4.06 -7.18 1.45
CA GLY A 368 -3.24 -8.11 0.68
C GLY A 368 -2.37 -7.40 -0.35
N TYR A 369 -2.12 -8.08 -1.47
CA TYR A 369 -1.33 -7.51 -2.56
C TYR A 369 -2.07 -6.40 -3.30
N ILE A 370 -1.35 -5.31 -3.56
CA ILE A 370 -1.85 -4.18 -4.33
C ILE A 370 -1.05 -4.07 -5.63
N LEU A 371 -1.68 -4.54 -6.71
CA LEU A 371 -1.16 -4.57 -8.06
C LEU A 371 -1.65 -3.36 -8.86
N ALA A 372 -0.91 -3.00 -9.92
CA ALA A 372 -1.46 -2.10 -10.92
C ALA A 372 -2.52 -2.86 -11.74
N GLU A 373 -3.51 -2.17 -12.31
CA GLU A 373 -4.54 -2.83 -13.12
C GLU A 373 -3.93 -3.68 -14.25
N ALA A 374 -2.87 -3.17 -14.88
CA ALA A 374 -2.15 -3.86 -15.96
C ALA A 374 -1.41 -5.13 -15.52
N ASP A 375 -1.11 -5.28 -14.23
CA ASP A 375 -0.41 -6.44 -13.67
C ASP A 375 -1.39 -7.49 -13.12
N TYR A 376 -2.68 -7.16 -13.01
CA TYR A 376 -3.67 -8.03 -12.40
C TYR A 376 -4.05 -9.20 -13.33
N GLY A 377 -4.01 -10.43 -12.81
CA GLY A 377 -4.40 -11.62 -13.56
C GLY A 377 -3.37 -12.15 -14.56
N ILE A 378 -2.18 -11.55 -14.67
CA ILE A 378 -1.10 -12.12 -15.47
C ILE A 378 -0.45 -13.29 -14.72
N GLU A 379 0.03 -14.30 -15.45
CA GLU A 379 0.58 -15.53 -14.84
C GLU A 379 1.74 -15.26 -13.87
N LEU A 380 2.57 -14.24 -14.16
CA LEU A 380 3.68 -13.84 -13.29
C LEU A 380 3.23 -13.48 -11.87
N TYR A 381 2.05 -12.88 -11.73
CA TYR A 381 1.49 -12.39 -10.48
C TYR A 381 0.24 -13.16 -10.06
N LYS A 382 0.13 -14.44 -10.46
CA LYS A 382 -1.05 -15.26 -10.16
C LYS A 382 -1.31 -15.40 -8.66
N TYR A 383 -0.26 -15.59 -7.86
CA TYR A 383 -0.38 -15.69 -6.41
C TYR A 383 -0.82 -14.36 -5.78
N GLU A 384 -0.16 -13.27 -6.16
CA GLU A 384 -0.47 -11.93 -5.71
C GLU A 384 -1.92 -11.54 -6.08
N THR A 385 -2.37 -11.88 -7.29
CA THR A 385 -3.75 -11.70 -7.74
C THR A 385 -4.73 -12.48 -6.85
N SER A 386 -4.40 -13.72 -6.45
CA SER A 386 -5.26 -14.52 -5.57
C SER A 386 -5.40 -13.95 -4.16
N MET A 387 -4.43 -13.12 -3.75
CA MET A 387 -4.35 -12.48 -2.44
C MET A 387 -4.55 -10.97 -2.53
N SER A 388 -5.30 -10.49 -3.52
CA SER A 388 -5.62 -9.07 -3.72
C SER A 388 -7.12 -8.84 -3.60
N VAL A 389 -7.54 -7.68 -3.08
CA VAL A 389 -8.96 -7.29 -3.05
C VAL A 389 -9.55 -7.02 -4.44
N GLY A 390 -8.72 -6.66 -5.42
CA GLY A 390 -9.14 -6.36 -6.79
C GLY A 390 -8.12 -5.53 -7.59
N PRO A 391 -8.37 -5.30 -8.88
CA PRO A 391 -7.42 -4.70 -9.82
C PRO A 391 -7.21 -3.18 -9.67
N TYR A 392 -8.14 -2.46 -9.02
CA TYR A 392 -8.20 -0.99 -9.12
C TYR A 392 -7.44 -0.22 -8.04
N ILE A 393 -7.21 -0.84 -6.88
CA ILE A 393 -6.69 -0.13 -5.70
C ILE A 393 -5.29 0.46 -5.92
N GLY A 394 -4.45 -0.19 -6.73
CA GLY A 394 -3.09 0.30 -7.02
C GLY A 394 -3.08 1.63 -7.77
N ASP A 395 -3.98 1.81 -8.75
CA ASP A 395 -4.12 3.07 -9.48
C ASP A 395 -4.82 4.15 -8.64
N ASP A 396 -5.77 3.75 -7.80
CA ASP A 396 -6.42 4.66 -6.84
C ASP A 396 -5.44 5.24 -5.82
N LEU A 397 -4.41 4.50 -5.41
CA LEU A 397 -3.32 5.04 -4.59
C LEU A 397 -2.54 6.15 -5.31
N VAL A 398 -2.23 5.98 -6.60
CA VAL A 398 -1.52 7.00 -7.37
C VAL A 398 -2.40 8.24 -7.57
N LEU A 399 -3.69 8.04 -7.83
CA LEU A 399 -4.66 9.12 -8.01
C LEU A 399 -4.92 9.89 -6.71
N SER A 400 -5.00 9.20 -5.57
CA SER A 400 -5.16 9.84 -4.27
C SER A 400 -3.95 10.66 -3.87
N LEU A 401 -2.72 10.17 -4.04
CA LEU A 401 -1.54 10.98 -3.78
C LEU A 401 -1.51 12.25 -4.67
N ARG A 402 -1.87 12.15 -5.96
CA ARG A 402 -2.00 13.34 -6.82
C ARG A 402 -2.99 14.36 -6.26
N LYS A 403 -4.16 13.89 -5.83
CA LYS A 403 -5.19 14.73 -5.20
C LYS A 403 -4.65 15.39 -3.93
N LEU A 404 -3.98 14.64 -3.07
CA LEU A 404 -3.42 15.16 -1.81
C LEU A 404 -2.33 16.21 -2.05
N LEU A 405 -1.57 16.09 -3.13
CA LEU A 405 -0.53 17.03 -3.54
C LEU A 405 -1.03 18.19 -4.41
N ASP A 406 -2.34 18.31 -4.64
CA ASP A 406 -2.94 19.26 -5.60
C ASP A 406 -2.30 19.20 -7.01
N LYS A 407 -1.79 18.02 -7.40
CA LYS A 407 -1.18 17.84 -8.72
C LYS A 407 -2.24 17.52 -9.75
N PRO A 408 -2.24 18.19 -10.92
CA PRO A 408 -3.16 17.86 -11.98
C PRO A 408 -2.97 16.39 -12.38
N ARG A 409 -4.07 15.75 -12.78
CA ARG A 409 -3.96 14.46 -13.46
C ARG A 409 -3.06 14.65 -14.69
N PRO A 410 -2.20 13.68 -15.02
CA PRO A 410 -1.35 13.82 -16.20
C PRO A 410 -2.27 14.04 -17.40
N GLY A 411 -1.92 15.03 -18.23
CA GLY A 411 -2.67 15.39 -19.42
C GLY A 411 -2.64 14.24 -20.43
N ILE A 412 -3.62 13.35 -20.32
CA ILE A 412 -4.36 12.91 -21.49
C ILE A 412 -5.36 14.04 -21.70
N ALA A 413 -5.53 14.54 -22.94
CA ALA A 413 -6.55 15.54 -23.28
C ALA A 413 -7.83 15.29 -22.46
N GLU A 414 -8.45 16.33 -21.90
CA GLU A 414 -9.66 16.26 -21.08
C GLU A 414 -10.71 15.29 -21.68
N ALA A 415 -10.62 14.03 -21.30
CA ALA A 415 -11.74 13.12 -21.28
C ALA A 415 -12.31 13.30 -19.87
N THR A 416 -13.18 14.29 -19.76
CA THR A 416 -14.31 14.19 -18.83
C THR A 416 -14.77 12.73 -18.82
N LYS A 417 -14.94 12.16 -17.62
CA LYS A 417 -15.55 10.84 -17.39
C LYS A 417 -17.00 10.85 -17.90
N THR A 418 -17.14 10.82 -19.21
CA THR A 418 -18.23 10.25 -19.98
C THR A 418 -17.54 9.14 -20.74
N ALA A 419 -17.97 7.90 -20.55
CA ALA A 419 -17.55 6.79 -21.42
C ALA A 419 -17.57 7.29 -22.87
N SER A 420 -16.54 6.99 -23.68
CA SER A 420 -16.61 7.35 -25.09
C SER A 420 -17.88 6.76 -25.68
N LYS A 421 -18.43 7.36 -26.74
CA LYS A 421 -19.65 6.83 -27.35
C LYS A 421 -19.49 5.35 -27.74
N ALA A 422 -18.30 4.95 -28.20
CA ALA A 422 -17.98 3.55 -28.48
C ALA A 422 -18.03 2.66 -27.23
N GLU A 423 -17.45 3.11 -26.12
CA GLU A 423 -17.49 2.38 -24.85
C GLU A 423 -18.92 2.25 -24.33
N GLN A 424 -19.74 3.30 -24.41
CA GLN A 424 -21.14 3.25 -23.99
C GLN A 424 -21.96 2.25 -24.82
N VAL A 425 -21.78 2.27 -26.15
CA VAL A 425 -22.42 1.31 -27.06
C VAL A 425 -22.03 -0.13 -26.72
N LEU A 426 -20.73 -0.40 -26.47
CA LEU A 426 -20.27 -1.73 -26.09
C LEU A 426 -20.83 -2.15 -24.72
N ARG A 427 -20.87 -1.25 -23.73
CA ARG A 427 -21.47 -1.51 -22.41
C ARG A 427 -22.97 -1.81 -22.49
N ASP A 428 -23.69 -1.11 -23.35
CA ASP A 428 -25.10 -1.41 -23.60
C ASP A 428 -25.28 -2.74 -24.32
N TYR A 429 -24.40 -3.06 -25.27
CA TYR A 429 -24.39 -4.35 -25.96
C TYR A 429 -24.17 -5.53 -25.00
N MET A 430 -23.37 -5.36 -23.94
CA MET A 430 -23.17 -6.40 -22.91
C MET A 430 -24.48 -6.89 -22.28
N LYS A 431 -25.51 -6.05 -22.22
CA LYS A 431 -26.84 -6.40 -21.66
C LYS A 431 -27.57 -7.46 -22.50
N ARG A 432 -27.14 -7.69 -23.75
CA ARG A 432 -27.71 -8.68 -24.68
C ARG A 432 -27.09 -10.07 -24.53
N PHE A 433 -26.10 -10.23 -23.66
CA PHE A 433 -25.42 -11.50 -23.45
C PHE A 433 -26.39 -12.62 -23.03
N LYS A 434 -26.28 -13.78 -23.69
CA LYS A 434 -27.05 -15.00 -23.41
C LYS A 434 -26.12 -16.08 -22.86
N PRO A 435 -26.02 -16.26 -21.53
CA PRO A 435 -25.14 -17.27 -20.93
C PRO A 435 -25.32 -18.67 -21.50
N ASP A 436 -26.56 -19.10 -21.73
CA ASP A 436 -26.90 -20.43 -22.27
C ASP A 436 -26.38 -20.67 -23.70
N ARG A 437 -26.06 -19.60 -24.45
CA ARG A 437 -25.51 -19.68 -25.81
C ARG A 437 -23.99 -19.62 -25.85
N ALA A 438 -23.35 -19.18 -24.76
CA ALA A 438 -21.90 -19.03 -24.67
C ALA A 438 -21.19 -20.38 -24.46
N GLY A 439 -21.87 -21.34 -23.83
CA GLY A 439 -21.26 -22.60 -23.39
C GLY A 439 -20.14 -22.40 -22.36
N ASP A 440 -19.36 -23.46 -22.12
CA ASP A 440 -18.27 -23.45 -21.12
C ASP A 440 -16.92 -22.94 -21.68
N GLY A 441 -16.87 -22.67 -22.99
CA GLY A 441 -15.66 -22.24 -23.69
C GLY A 441 -15.23 -20.81 -23.36
N LYS A 442 -13.96 -20.52 -23.61
CA LYS A 442 -13.39 -19.16 -23.53
C LYS A 442 -13.31 -18.55 -24.92
N ALA A 443 -13.83 -17.33 -25.06
CA ALA A 443 -13.76 -16.53 -26.28
C ALA A 443 -13.31 -15.10 -25.93
N VAL A 444 -12.37 -14.57 -26.72
CA VAL A 444 -11.81 -13.23 -26.51
C VAL A 444 -11.89 -12.45 -27.81
N TRP A 445 -12.60 -11.32 -27.78
CA TRP A 445 -12.70 -10.37 -28.89
C TRP A 445 -11.99 -9.07 -28.54
N ARG A 446 -11.25 -8.52 -29.49
CA ARG A 446 -10.73 -7.16 -29.40
C ARG A 446 -11.50 -6.25 -30.35
N PHE A 447 -11.89 -5.07 -29.89
CA PHE A 447 -12.44 -4.01 -30.73
C PHE A 447 -11.41 -2.91 -30.83
N GLU A 448 -11.02 -2.56 -32.06
CA GLU A 448 -10.21 -1.38 -32.35
C GLU A 448 -11.09 -0.36 -33.06
N VAL A 449 -11.62 0.57 -32.28
CA VAL A 449 -12.56 1.57 -32.75
C VAL A 449 -11.82 2.85 -33.08
N SER A 450 -11.82 3.24 -34.35
CA SER A 450 -11.20 4.47 -34.84
C SER A 450 -12.11 5.69 -34.67
N GLY A 451 -11.51 6.88 -34.61
CA GLY A 451 -12.19 8.17 -34.46
C GLY A 451 -11.99 8.80 -33.07
N SER A 452 -12.44 10.07 -32.92
CA SER A 452 -12.30 10.84 -31.68
C SER A 452 -13.07 10.28 -30.48
N ASP A 453 -14.14 9.51 -30.74
CA ASP A 453 -14.94 8.80 -29.73
C ASP A 453 -14.62 7.28 -29.68
N GLY A 454 -13.50 6.88 -30.30
CA GLY A 454 -13.05 5.50 -30.40
C GLY A 454 -12.17 5.05 -29.23
N GLY A 455 -11.55 3.89 -29.38
CA GLY A 455 -10.71 3.26 -28.37
C GLY A 455 -10.47 1.79 -28.66
N THR A 456 -9.56 1.18 -27.90
CA THR A 456 -9.37 -0.28 -27.90
C THR A 456 -10.17 -0.86 -26.73
N TYR A 457 -10.90 -1.94 -26.97
CA TYR A 457 -11.68 -2.64 -25.93
C TYR A 457 -11.51 -4.15 -26.08
N THR A 458 -11.53 -4.87 -24.97
CA THR A 458 -11.44 -6.34 -24.98
C THR A 458 -12.65 -6.93 -24.28
N LEU A 459 -13.35 -7.82 -24.97
CA LEU A 459 -14.48 -8.59 -24.46
C LEU A 459 -14.03 -10.02 -24.25
N VAL A 460 -14.19 -10.51 -23.02
CA VAL A 460 -13.88 -11.89 -22.63
C VAL A 460 -15.17 -12.57 -22.22
N VAL A 461 -15.51 -13.68 -22.87
CA VAL A 461 -16.56 -14.60 -22.43
C VAL A 461 -15.90 -15.89 -21.96
N ALA A 462 -16.16 -16.29 -20.72
CA ALA A 462 -15.66 -17.54 -20.15
C ALA A 462 -16.59 -18.00 -19.02
N GLY A 463 -16.85 -19.31 -18.93
CA GLY A 463 -17.64 -19.90 -17.84
C GLY A 463 -19.02 -19.27 -17.68
N GLY A 464 -19.71 -19.00 -18.81
CA GLY A 464 -21.05 -18.38 -18.81
C GLY A 464 -21.09 -16.92 -18.36
N LYS A 465 -19.96 -16.21 -18.29
CA LYS A 465 -19.87 -14.78 -17.94
C LYS A 465 -19.22 -13.98 -19.06
N ALA A 466 -19.63 -12.72 -19.21
CA ALA A 466 -19.08 -11.78 -20.19
C ALA A 466 -18.51 -10.54 -19.47
N ASN A 467 -17.25 -10.20 -19.73
CA ASN A 467 -16.56 -9.06 -19.15
C ASN A 467 -15.97 -8.15 -20.23
N LEU A 468 -16.16 -6.85 -20.10
CA LEU A 468 -15.64 -5.84 -21.04
C LEU A 468 -14.59 -4.98 -20.34
N PHE A 469 -13.42 -4.86 -20.95
CA PHE A 469 -12.28 -4.09 -20.48
C PHE A 469 -11.93 -2.99 -21.47
N SER A 470 -11.49 -1.84 -20.98
CA SER A 470 -10.90 -0.79 -21.80
C SER A 470 -9.41 -1.08 -22.01
N GLY A 471 -8.92 -0.93 -23.24
CA GLY A 471 -7.58 -1.30 -23.67
C GLY A 471 -7.49 -2.70 -24.27
N ALA A 472 -6.27 -3.09 -24.66
CA ALA A 472 -6.01 -4.37 -25.33
C ALA A 472 -6.15 -5.60 -24.40
N GLY A 473 -6.09 -5.41 -23.08
CA GLY A 473 -6.05 -6.49 -22.08
C GLY A 473 -4.78 -7.35 -22.16
N GLY A 474 -4.54 -8.18 -21.15
CA GLY A 474 -3.40 -9.12 -21.09
C GLY A 474 -3.61 -10.42 -21.86
N GLU A 475 -4.81 -10.66 -22.40
CA GLU A 475 -5.16 -11.90 -23.10
C GLU A 475 -5.04 -11.77 -24.63
N GLN A 476 -4.59 -12.84 -25.29
CA GLN A 476 -4.55 -12.90 -26.75
C GLN A 476 -5.98 -13.04 -27.29
N ALA A 477 -6.40 -12.09 -28.13
CA ALA A 477 -7.71 -12.12 -28.76
C ALA A 477 -7.76 -13.22 -29.83
N GLY A 478 -8.86 -13.99 -29.85
CA GLY A 478 -9.15 -14.94 -30.92
C GLY A 478 -9.52 -14.24 -32.23
N CYS A 479 -10.11 -13.04 -32.13
CA CYS A 479 -10.24 -12.12 -33.25
C CYS A 479 -10.24 -10.65 -32.82
N THR A 480 -9.81 -9.77 -33.74
CA THR A 480 -9.80 -8.33 -33.61
C THR A 480 -10.73 -7.72 -34.65
N ILE A 481 -11.73 -6.95 -34.21
CA ILE A 481 -12.74 -6.28 -35.01
C ILE A 481 -12.37 -4.80 -35.08
N LYS A 482 -12.02 -4.31 -36.26
CA LYS A 482 -11.63 -2.92 -36.52
C LYS A 482 -12.72 -2.20 -37.29
N LEU A 483 -13.12 -1.03 -36.80
CA LEU A 483 -14.20 -0.22 -37.37
C LEU A 483 -14.15 1.21 -36.83
N ASN A 484 -15.00 2.11 -37.30
CA ASN A 484 -15.17 3.43 -36.67
C ASN A 484 -16.35 3.41 -35.68
N ALA A 485 -16.44 4.41 -34.80
CA ALA A 485 -17.47 4.48 -33.76
C ALA A 485 -18.92 4.53 -34.32
N LYS A 486 -19.13 5.12 -35.50
CA LYS A 486 -20.45 5.18 -36.15
C LYS A 486 -20.86 3.79 -36.65
N THR A 487 -19.97 3.09 -37.35
CA THR A 487 -20.22 1.73 -37.82
C THR A 487 -20.47 0.77 -36.65
N LEU A 488 -19.73 0.93 -35.55
CA LEU A 488 -19.95 0.15 -34.32
C LEU A 488 -21.37 0.32 -33.78
N GLU A 489 -21.85 1.57 -33.65
CA GLU A 489 -23.21 1.84 -33.19
C GLU A 489 -24.25 1.24 -34.14
N GLU A 490 -24.11 1.47 -35.45
CA GLU A 490 -25.07 1.00 -36.45
C GLU A 490 -25.20 -0.53 -36.45
N VAL A 491 -24.08 -1.24 -36.34
CA VAL A 491 -24.04 -2.70 -36.29
C VAL A 491 -24.62 -3.25 -34.98
N LEU A 492 -24.16 -2.75 -33.83
CA LEU A 492 -24.56 -3.30 -32.53
C LEU A 492 -26.01 -2.93 -32.12
N THR A 493 -26.57 -1.86 -32.69
CA THR A 493 -27.99 -1.49 -32.52
C THR A 493 -28.91 -2.10 -33.57
N GLY A 494 -28.37 -2.83 -34.56
CA GLY A 494 -29.15 -3.47 -35.63
C GLY A 494 -29.64 -2.51 -36.73
N LYS A 495 -29.20 -1.24 -36.72
CA LYS A 495 -29.49 -0.27 -37.79
C LYS A 495 -28.79 -0.63 -39.11
N ARG A 496 -27.69 -1.40 -39.04
CA ARG A 496 -26.96 -1.92 -40.18
C ARG A 496 -26.61 -3.38 -39.95
N ASN A 497 -26.73 -4.21 -40.97
CA ASN A 497 -26.32 -5.60 -40.91
C ASN A 497 -24.78 -5.71 -40.82
N ALA A 498 -24.27 -6.55 -39.93
CA ALA A 498 -22.84 -6.74 -39.70
C ALA A 498 -22.10 -7.30 -40.93
N LEU A 499 -22.74 -8.22 -41.68
CA LEU A 499 -22.16 -8.83 -42.87
C LEU A 499 -22.06 -7.80 -44.01
N ASP A 500 -23.07 -6.96 -44.18
CA ASP A 500 -23.05 -5.88 -45.18
C ASP A 500 -21.96 -4.85 -44.86
N ALA A 501 -21.75 -4.53 -43.58
CA ALA A 501 -20.68 -3.63 -43.14
C ALA A 501 -19.28 -4.24 -43.36
N TYR A 502 -19.14 -5.56 -43.15
CA TYR A 502 -17.91 -6.29 -43.44
C TYR A 502 -17.61 -6.37 -44.95
N GLN A 503 -18.60 -6.70 -45.78
CA GLN A 503 -18.45 -6.77 -47.24
C GLN A 503 -18.13 -5.40 -47.87
N ALA A 504 -18.65 -4.32 -47.30
CA ALA A 504 -18.33 -2.95 -47.71
C ALA A 504 -16.92 -2.48 -47.26
N GLY A 505 -16.23 -3.24 -46.41
CA GLY A 505 -14.92 -2.88 -45.85
C GLY A 505 -14.97 -1.91 -44.66
N ASP A 506 -16.16 -1.59 -44.15
CA ASP A 506 -16.34 -0.69 -42.99
C ASP A 506 -16.09 -1.40 -41.65
N VAL A 507 -16.13 -2.73 -41.66
CA VAL A 507 -15.69 -3.61 -40.56
C VAL A 507 -14.61 -4.53 -41.10
N VAL A 508 -13.46 -4.56 -40.44
CA VAL A 508 -12.36 -5.48 -40.74
C VAL A 508 -12.22 -6.45 -39.58
N VAL A 509 -12.13 -7.74 -39.87
CA VAL A 509 -11.90 -8.78 -38.87
C VAL A 509 -10.53 -9.41 -39.12
N GLU A 510 -9.67 -9.39 -38.12
CA GLU A 510 -8.39 -10.09 -38.11
C GLU A 510 -8.48 -11.28 -37.14
N GLY A 511 -7.94 -12.44 -37.52
CA GLY A 511 -8.04 -13.66 -36.72
C GLY A 511 -9.26 -14.52 -37.09
N ASP A 512 -9.89 -15.16 -36.10
CA ASP A 512 -11.00 -16.09 -36.34
C ASP A 512 -12.31 -15.38 -36.70
N VAL A 513 -12.69 -15.44 -37.98
CA VAL A 513 -13.93 -14.86 -38.50
C VAL A 513 -15.18 -15.59 -37.95
N SER A 514 -15.09 -16.89 -37.68
CA SER A 514 -16.18 -17.65 -37.07
C SER A 514 -16.46 -17.16 -35.65
N LEU A 515 -15.41 -16.74 -34.94
CA LEU A 515 -15.52 -16.13 -33.62
C LEU A 515 -16.23 -14.76 -33.69
N ALA A 516 -16.00 -13.96 -34.73
CA ALA A 516 -16.74 -12.71 -34.95
C ALA A 516 -18.23 -12.94 -35.23
N GLN A 517 -18.60 -14.04 -35.90
CA GLN A 517 -20.01 -14.44 -36.06
C GLN A 517 -20.61 -14.95 -34.74
N PHE A 518 -19.84 -15.71 -33.96
CA PHE A 518 -20.24 -16.20 -32.65
C PHE A 518 -20.61 -15.05 -31.70
N LEU A 519 -19.90 -13.92 -31.76
CA LEU A 519 -20.25 -12.71 -31.01
C LEU A 519 -21.70 -12.28 -31.21
N LEU A 520 -22.21 -12.29 -32.44
CA LEU A 520 -23.58 -11.87 -32.75
C LEU A 520 -24.61 -12.88 -32.26
N TYR A 521 -24.26 -14.17 -32.23
CA TYR A 521 -25.13 -15.23 -31.73
C TYR A 521 -25.28 -15.19 -30.19
N VAL A 522 -24.18 -14.90 -29.49
CA VAL A 522 -24.13 -14.91 -28.02
C VAL A 522 -24.67 -13.60 -27.41
N PHE A 523 -24.73 -12.52 -28.20
CA PHE A 523 -25.24 -11.22 -27.78
C PHE A 523 -26.42 -10.80 -28.67
N GLU A 524 -27.62 -11.29 -28.35
CA GLU A 524 -28.87 -11.02 -29.10
C GLU A 524 -29.93 -10.27 -28.26
#